data_AF-A0A7Z9SL43-F1
#
_entry.id   AF-A0A7Z9SL43-F1
#
_cell.length_a   1.000
_cell.length_b   1.000
_cell.length_c   1.000
_cell.angle_alpha   90.00
_cell.angle_beta   90.00
_cell.angle_gamma   90.00
#
_symmetry.space_group_name_H-M   'P 1'
#
loop_
_entity.id
_entity.type
_entity.pdbx_description
1 polymer ?
#
loop_
_entity_poly.entity_id
_entity_poly.type
_entity_poly.pdbx_seq_one_letter_code
_entity_poly.pdbx_strand_id
1 'polypeptide(L)'
;MKHFYNFVLKKSGVNIVLLLLIVGFFIAQIPDFQLDASSDSLVLEGDENLRYYQSIKKDYGSDDYLIISYQVKGNLLDPAQLEHLASFKKDLTAIDQVKSVTTILDV
;
A
#
# COMPACT_ATOMS: atom_id res chain seq x y z
N MET A 1 -4.82 30.89 40.66
CA MET A 1 -3.51 31.10 40.00
C MET A 1 -2.30 30.71 40.87
N LYS A 2 -2.18 31.16 42.12
CA LYS A 2 -1.01 30.83 42.99
C LYS A 2 -0.77 29.32 43.19
N HIS A 3 -1.84 28.50 43.29
CA HIS A 3 -1.72 27.04 43.42
C HIS A 3 -1.19 26.36 42.16
N PHE A 4 -1.65 26.78 40.98
CA PHE A 4 -1.13 26.29 39.69
C PHE A 4 0.35 26.65 39.53
N TYR A 5 0.71 27.89 39.84
CA TYR A 5 2.09 28.36 39.75
C TYR A 5 3.02 27.58 40.69
N ASN A 6 2.62 27.35 41.94
CA ASN A 6 3.40 26.52 42.87
C ASN A 6 3.44 25.05 42.46
N PHE A 7 2.37 24.51 41.90
CA PHE A 7 2.34 23.14 41.41
C PHE A 7 3.32 22.95 40.24
N VAL A 8 3.31 23.86 39.27
CA VAL A 8 4.14 23.79 38.06
C VAL A 8 5.61 24.16 38.32
N LEU A 9 5.87 25.25 39.06
CA LEU A 9 7.23 25.80 39.18
C LEU A 9 7.97 25.39 40.46
N LYS A 10 7.26 25.08 41.57
CA LYS A 10 7.91 24.76 42.86
C LYS A 10 8.35 23.29 42.97
N LYS A 11 7.73 22.40 42.18
CA LYS A 11 8.12 20.97 42.00
C LYS A 11 8.62 20.69 40.58
N SER A 12 9.39 21.62 40.01
CA SER A 12 9.86 21.61 38.62
C SER A 12 10.45 20.25 38.18
N GLY A 13 11.31 19.63 39.00
CA GLY A 13 11.93 18.33 38.65
C GLY A 13 10.92 17.19 38.47
N VAL A 14 9.92 17.07 39.34
CA VAL A 14 8.90 16.00 39.25
C VAL A 14 8.00 16.20 38.03
N ASN A 15 7.65 17.45 37.73
CA ASN A 15 6.81 17.77 36.58
C ASN A 15 7.55 17.56 35.25
N ILE A 16 8.84 17.87 35.20
CA ILE A 16 9.69 17.60 34.03
C ILE A 16 9.79 16.09 33.79
N VAL A 17 10.03 15.31 34.84
CA VAL A 17 10.05 13.83 34.72
C VAL A 17 8.70 13.31 34.23
N LEU A 18 7.59 13.81 34.79
CA LEU A 18 6.25 13.43 34.33
C LEU A 18 6.01 13.78 32.85
N LEU A 19 6.42 14.98 32.41
CA LEU A 19 6.31 15.40 31.02
C LEU A 19 7.16 14.50 30.11
N LEU A 20 8.39 14.19 30.51
CA LEU A 20 9.28 13.28 29.77
C LEU A 20 8.69 11.87 29.68
N LEU A 21 8.02 11.38 30.71
CA LEU A 21 7.31 10.10 30.67
C LEU A 21 6.16 10.12 29.67
N ILE A 22 5.37 11.20 29.64
CA ILE A 22 4.27 11.36 28.68
C ILE A 22 4.81 11.44 27.25
N VAL A 23 5.85 12.25 27.01
CA VAL A 23 6.48 12.35 25.70
C VAL A 23 7.11 11.01 25.28
N GLY A 24 7.82 10.35 26.19
CA GLY A 24 8.41 9.03 25.96
C GLY A 24 7.36 7.97 25.63
N PHE A 25 6.20 8.01 26.28
CA PHE A 25 5.05 7.16 25.96
C PHE A 25 4.58 7.37 24.51
N PHE A 26 4.40 8.61 24.07
CA PHE A 26 4.01 8.89 22.67
C PHE A 26 5.10 8.52 21.66
N ILE A 27 6.39 8.74 21.99
CA ILE A 27 7.50 8.32 21.14
C ILE A 27 7.52 6.80 20.98
N ALA A 28 7.24 6.06 22.04
CA ALA A 28 7.17 4.60 22.00
C ALA A 28 6.07 4.06 21.08
N GLN A 29 5.06 4.87 20.73
CA GLN A 29 3.99 4.52 19.80
C GLN A 29 4.32 4.85 18.33
N ILE A 30 5.43 5.54 18.04
CA ILE A 30 5.84 5.86 16.67
C ILE A 30 5.97 4.62 15.77
N PRO A 31 6.55 3.49 16.21
CA PRO A 31 6.65 2.29 15.38
C PRO A 31 5.29 1.70 14.95
N ASP A 32 4.24 1.93 15.74
CA ASP A 32 2.89 1.45 15.47
C ASP A 32 2.06 2.44 14.63
N PHE A 33 2.58 3.65 14.39
CA PHE A 33 1.91 4.67 13.58
C PHE A 33 1.94 4.29 12.10
N GLN A 34 0.76 4.06 11.52
CA GLN A 34 0.59 3.79 10.09
C GLN A 34 -0.01 5.02 9.41
N LEU A 35 0.70 5.55 8.41
CA LEU A 35 0.20 6.61 7.54
C LEU A 35 -0.17 5.99 6.20
N ASP A 36 -1.45 5.69 6.01
CA ASP A 36 -1.95 5.25 4.71
C ASP A 36 -2.23 6.49 3.84
N ALA A 37 -1.32 6.75 2.91
CA ALA A 37 -1.44 7.81 1.90
C ALA A 37 -1.72 7.24 0.50
N SER A 38 -2.35 6.06 0.43
CA SER A 38 -2.80 5.50 -0.83
C SER A 38 -3.91 6.35 -1.45
N SER A 39 -4.09 6.24 -2.77
CA SER A 39 -5.18 6.93 -3.46
C SER A 39 -6.55 6.56 -2.89
N ASP A 40 -6.72 5.34 -2.37
CA ASP A 40 -7.96 4.86 -1.77
C ASP A 40 -8.26 5.53 -0.42
N SER A 41 -7.24 5.85 0.38
CA SER A 41 -7.41 6.58 1.66
C SER A 41 -7.55 8.09 1.49
N LEU A 42 -7.13 8.64 0.35
CA LEU A 42 -7.31 10.06 0.00
C LEU A 42 -8.72 10.39 -0.50
N VAL A 43 -9.50 9.38 -0.93
CA VAL A 43 -10.91 9.58 -1.28
C VAL A 43 -11.70 9.83 0.02
N LEU A 44 -12.72 10.68 -0.06
CA LEU A 44 -13.59 11.02 1.07
C LEU A 44 -14.16 9.75 1.71
N GLU A 45 -13.66 9.46 2.92
CA GLU A 45 -14.21 8.44 3.78
C GLU A 45 -15.68 8.80 4.10
N GLY A 46 -16.62 7.98 3.61
CA GLY A 46 -18.06 8.25 3.70
C GLY A 46 -18.77 8.60 2.38
N ASP A 47 -18.07 8.62 1.25
CA ASP A 47 -18.71 8.81 -0.07
C ASP A 47 -19.61 7.60 -0.43
N GLU A 48 -20.90 7.84 -0.69
CA GLU A 48 -21.86 6.79 -1.07
C GLU A 48 -21.54 6.13 -2.41
N ASN A 49 -20.99 6.87 -3.36
CA ASN A 49 -20.58 6.34 -4.66
C ASN A 49 -19.38 5.41 -4.51
N LEU A 50 -18.42 5.76 -3.64
CA LEU A 50 -17.28 4.89 -3.34
C LEU A 50 -17.76 3.58 -2.72
N ARG A 51 -18.69 3.64 -1.76
CA ARG A 51 -19.29 2.45 -1.16
C ARG A 51 -20.01 1.58 -2.18
N TYR A 52 -20.77 2.19 -3.09
CA TYR A 52 -21.45 1.48 -4.16
C TYR A 52 -20.46 0.85 -5.15
N TYR A 53 -19.42 1.57 -5.55
CA TYR A 53 -18.35 1.04 -6.39
C TYR A 53 -17.67 -0.17 -5.72
N GLN A 54 -17.31 -0.07 -4.44
CA GLN A 54 -16.72 -1.16 -3.67
C GLN A 54 -17.65 -2.37 -3.54
N SER A 55 -18.97 -2.17 -3.39
CA SER A 55 -19.92 -3.29 -3.34
C SER A 55 -20.01 -4.01 -4.69
N ILE A 56 -20.06 -3.27 -5.79
CA ILE A 56 -20.03 -3.86 -7.13
C ILE A 56 -18.69 -4.57 -7.38
N LYS A 57 -17.56 -3.96 -7.03
CA LYS A 57 -16.20 -4.53 -7.14
C LYS A 57 -16.06 -5.83 -6.34
N LYS A 58 -16.68 -5.92 -5.16
CA LYS A 58 -16.67 -7.13 -4.32
C LYS A 58 -17.46 -8.27 -4.97
N ASP A 59 -18.62 -7.98 -5.55
CA ASP A 59 -19.53 -9.00 -6.07
C ASP A 59 -19.13 -9.50 -7.46
N TYR A 60 -18.55 -8.62 -8.29
CA TYR A 60 -18.13 -8.94 -9.66
C TYR A 60 -16.61 -9.09 -9.82
N GLY A 61 -15.84 -8.83 -8.75
CA GLY A 61 -14.38 -8.79 -8.79
C GLY A 61 -13.85 -7.47 -9.36
N SER A 62 -12.54 -7.25 -9.22
CA SER A 62 -11.84 -6.30 -10.07
C SER A 62 -10.81 -6.99 -10.91
N ASP A 63 -10.73 -6.43 -12.10
CA ASP A 63 -9.92 -6.88 -13.19
C ASP A 63 -8.70 -5.95 -13.21
N ASP A 64 -7.91 -6.03 -12.14
CA ASP A 64 -6.66 -5.28 -12.03
C ASP A 64 -5.65 -5.93 -12.99
N TYR A 65 -5.60 -5.43 -14.22
CA TYR A 65 -4.72 -5.94 -15.27
C TYR A 65 -3.44 -5.12 -15.38
N LEU A 66 -2.32 -5.83 -15.55
CA LEU A 66 -1.07 -5.23 -16.04
C LEU A 66 -0.91 -5.54 -17.52
N ILE A 67 -0.88 -4.50 -18.36
CA ILE A 67 -0.60 -4.64 -19.79
C ILE A 67 0.90 -4.42 -20.02
N ILE A 68 1.58 -5.43 -20.58
CA ILE A 68 3.00 -5.37 -20.89
C ILE A 68 3.17 -5.31 -22.42
N SER A 69 3.77 -4.23 -22.90
CA SER A 69 4.17 -4.11 -24.31
C SER A 69 5.47 -4.89 -24.54
N TYR A 70 5.41 -5.95 -25.34
CA TYR A 70 6.55 -6.78 -25.68
C TYR A 70 7.08 -6.44 -27.08
N GLN A 71 8.33 -5.98 -27.18
CA GLN A 71 8.98 -5.60 -28.43
C GLN A 71 10.22 -6.46 -28.68
N VAL A 72 10.37 -6.93 -29.93
CA VAL A 72 11.57 -7.64 -30.39
C VAL A 72 12.26 -6.88 -31.52
N LYS A 73 13.57 -7.10 -31.67
CA LYS A 73 14.33 -6.63 -32.83
C LYS A 73 14.30 -7.72 -33.91
N GLY A 74 13.34 -7.65 -34.83
CA GLY A 74 13.18 -8.65 -35.90
C GLY A 74 11.74 -9.13 -36.03
N ASN A 75 11.54 -10.35 -36.53
CA ASN A 75 10.21 -10.94 -36.65
C ASN A 75 9.75 -11.51 -35.29
N LEU A 76 8.57 -11.09 -34.85
CA LEU A 76 7.96 -11.51 -33.58
C LEU A 76 7.71 -13.03 -33.53
N LEU A 77 7.43 -13.64 -34.68
CA LEU A 77 7.09 -15.05 -34.79
C LEU A 77 8.30 -15.96 -35.02
N ASP A 78 9.52 -15.42 -34.91
CA ASP A 78 10.72 -16.25 -35.00
C ASP A 78 10.79 -17.22 -33.81
N PRO A 79 11.21 -18.49 -34.01
CA PRO A 79 11.19 -19.50 -32.97
C PRO A 79 11.89 -19.08 -31.67
N ALA A 80 13.04 -18.42 -31.78
CA ALA A 80 13.79 -17.93 -30.62
C ALA A 80 13.02 -16.87 -29.81
N GLN A 81 12.24 -16.02 -30.48
CA GLN A 81 11.44 -14.98 -29.81
C GLN A 81 10.20 -15.57 -29.12
N LEU A 82 9.60 -16.60 -29.72
CA LEU A 82 8.48 -17.33 -29.13
C LEU A 82 8.94 -18.14 -27.91
N GLU A 83 10.12 -18.78 -27.97
CA GLU A 83 10.71 -19.46 -26.80
C GLU A 83 10.99 -18.48 -25.66
N HIS A 84 11.54 -17.30 -25.95
CA HIS A 84 11.77 -16.27 -24.95
C HIS A 84 10.45 -15.74 -24.34
N LEU A 85 9.42 -15.54 -25.15
CA LEU A 85 8.10 -15.14 -24.65
C LEU A 85 7.48 -16.23 -23.77
N ALA A 86 7.67 -17.51 -24.10
CA ALA A 86 7.19 -18.63 -23.30
C ALA A 86 7.91 -18.73 -21.95
N SER A 87 9.23 -18.51 -21.91
CA SER A 87 9.97 -18.45 -20.64
C SER A 87 9.54 -17.25 -19.80
N PHE A 88 9.37 -16.09 -20.43
CA PHE A 88 8.92 -14.89 -19.72
C PHE A 88 7.51 -15.06 -19.11
N LYS A 89 6.59 -15.68 -19.85
CA LYS A 89 5.27 -16.06 -19.33
C LYS A 89 5.40 -16.96 -18.10
N LYS A 90 6.27 -17.97 -18.15
CA LYS A 90 6.50 -18.90 -17.04
C LYS A 90 7.03 -18.19 -15.80
N ASP A 91 7.98 -17.28 -15.97
CA ASP A 91 8.56 -16.51 -14.87
C ASP A 91 7.50 -15.61 -14.20
N LEU A 92 6.64 -14.95 -14.99
CA LEU A 92 5.54 -14.16 -14.45
C LEU A 92 4.49 -15.02 -13.74
N THR A 93 4.21 -16.22 -14.26
CA THR A 93 3.25 -17.16 -13.65
C THR A 93 3.77 -17.77 -12.34
N ALA A 94 5.09 -17.76 -12.12
CA ALA A 94 5.70 -18.25 -10.89
C ALA A 94 5.59 -17.27 -9.70
N ILE A 95 5.10 -16.05 -9.93
CA ILE A 95 4.89 -15.04 -8.88
C ILE A 95 3.57 -15.37 -8.17
N ASP A 96 3.62 -15.59 -6.85
CA ASP A 96 2.46 -16.02 -6.04
C ASP A 96 1.22 -15.11 -6.18
N GLN A 97 1.42 -13.81 -6.40
CA GLN A 97 0.33 -12.84 -6.55
C GLN A 97 -0.28 -12.80 -7.95
N VAL A 98 0.32 -13.48 -8.94
CA VAL A 98 -0.17 -13.48 -10.33
C VAL A 98 -1.17 -14.62 -10.53
N LYS A 99 -2.44 -14.27 -10.73
CA LYS A 99 -3.52 -15.25 -10.95
C LYS A 99 -3.43 -15.93 -12.33
N SER A 100 -3.07 -15.18 -13.37
CA SER A 100 -2.99 -15.69 -14.74
C SER A 100 -2.17 -14.76 -15.63
N VAL A 101 -1.52 -15.33 -16.65
CA VAL A 101 -0.79 -14.58 -17.69
C VAL A 101 -1.29 -15.03 -19.05
N THR A 102 -1.75 -14.08 -19.87
CA THR A 102 -2.24 -14.31 -21.22
C THR A 102 -1.29 -13.67 -22.23
N THR A 103 -0.93 -14.41 -23.28
CA THR A 103 -0.01 -13.97 -24.33
C THR A 103 -0.53 -14.34 -25.71
N ILE A 104 0.15 -13.89 -26.78
CA ILE A 104 -0.14 -14.32 -28.16
C ILE A 104 0.05 -15.83 -28.38
N LEU A 105 0.74 -16.53 -27.47
CA LEU A 105 0.91 -17.99 -27.55
C LEU A 105 -0.36 -18.76 -27.15
N ASP A 106 -1.34 -18.08 -26.57
CA ASP A 106 -2.55 -18.69 -25.98
C ASP A 106 -3.81 -18.55 -26.84
N VAL A 107 -3.69 -17.89 -28.00
CA VAL A 107 -4.78 -17.63 -28.96
C VAL A 107 -4.72 -18.54 -30.18
#